data_AF-A0A136IIN3-F1
#
_entry.id   AF-A0A136IIN3-F1
#
_cell.length_a   1.000
_cell.length_b   1.000
_cell.length_c   1.000
_cell.angle_alpha   90.00
_cell.angle_beta   90.00
_cell.angle_gamma   90.00
#
_symmetry.space_group_name_H-M   'P 1'
#
loop_
_entity.id
_entity.type
_entity.pdbx_description
1 polymer ?
#
loop_
_entity_poly.entity_id
_entity_poly.type
_entity_poly.pdbx_seq_one_letter_code
_entity_poly.pdbx_strand_id
1 'polypeptide(L)'
;TRVACNACRRKKSACDSKRPQCTPCQRKGTECIYISKDTSETPGMALKREVESLRGRTQDLEELIAHLSSMQDDARRHILLLLRTAEDPVSLLPLVRGN
;
A
#
# COMPACT_ATOMS: atom_id res chain seq x y z
N THR A 1 9.28 20.89 6.62
CA THR A 1 8.94 21.32 5.25
C THR A 1 7.44 21.24 5.03
N ARG A 2 6.78 22.27 4.50
CA ARG A 2 5.32 22.23 4.24
C ARG A 2 5.05 21.48 2.92
N VAL A 3 4.22 20.44 2.95
CA VAL A 3 3.86 19.65 1.76
C VAL A 3 2.77 20.37 0.98
N ALA A 4 2.99 20.62 -0.31
CA ALA A 4 1.99 21.20 -1.19
C ALA A 4 1.00 20.13 -1.69
N CYS A 5 -0.26 20.51 -1.94
CA CYS A 5 -1.22 19.62 -2.61
C CYS A 5 -0.82 19.33 -4.06
N ASN A 6 -1.43 18.30 -4.66
CA ASN A 6 -1.16 17.86 -6.03
C ASN A 6 -1.40 18.96 -7.06
N ALA A 7 -2.48 19.72 -6.93
CA ALA A 7 -2.81 20.80 -7.86
C ALA A 7 -1.77 21.93 -7.83
N CYS A 8 -1.35 22.36 -6.63
CA CYS A 8 -0.32 23.39 -6.48
C CYS A 8 1.06 22.89 -6.94
N ARG A 9 1.40 21.62 -6.66
CA ARG A 9 2.65 20.98 -7.10
C ARG A 9 2.72 20.91 -8.62
N ARG A 10 1.66 20.44 -9.29
CA ARG A 10 1.56 20.37 -10.75
C ARG A 10 1.69 21.74 -11.41
N LYS A 11 1.07 22.77 -10.82
CA LYS A 11 1.10 24.15 -11.32
C LYS A 11 2.35 24.93 -10.88
N LYS A 12 3.23 24.34 -10.08
CA LYS A 12 4.39 25.01 -9.45
C LYS A 12 4.00 26.32 -8.73
N SER A 13 2.81 26.37 -8.14
CA SER A 13 2.28 27.56 -7.45
C SER A 13 2.46 27.45 -5.94
N ALA A 14 2.54 28.59 -5.24
CA ALA A 14 2.54 28.63 -3.78
C ALA A 14 1.33 27.89 -3.18
N CYS A 15 1.59 27.06 -2.18
CA CYS A 15 0.57 26.31 -1.43
C CYS A 15 0.72 26.66 0.06
N ASP A 16 -0.40 26.98 0.70
CA ASP A 16 -0.42 27.28 2.15
C ASP A 16 -0.60 26.03 3.02
N SER A 17 -0.67 24.84 2.41
CA SER A 17 -0.76 23.54 3.08
C SER A 17 -1.95 23.35 4.03
N LYS A 18 -2.98 24.20 3.94
CA LYS A 18 -4.23 24.04 4.71
C LYS A 18 -4.98 22.80 4.24
N ARG A 19 -5.59 22.11 5.19
CA ARG A 19 -6.45 20.93 4.98
C ARG A 19 -7.85 21.21 5.54
N PRO A 20 -8.93 20.72 4.91
CA PRO A 20 -8.95 19.78 3.77
C PRO A 20 -8.64 20.42 2.41
N GLN A 21 -8.76 21.75 2.28
CA GLN A 21 -8.48 22.47 1.03
C GLN A 21 -7.54 23.65 1.28
N CYS A 22 -6.53 23.82 0.43
CA CYS A 22 -5.61 24.95 0.47
C CYS A 22 -6.28 26.22 -0.09
N THR A 23 -5.94 27.41 0.41
CA THR A 23 -6.58 28.67 -0.01
C THR A 23 -6.53 28.88 -1.54
N PRO A 24 -5.40 28.60 -2.24
CA PRO A 24 -5.34 28.69 -3.69
C PRO A 24 -6.30 27.76 -4.43
N CYS A 25 -6.51 26.53 -3.94
CA CYS A 25 -7.42 25.58 -4.58
C CYS A 25 -8.87 25.95 -4.32
N GLN A 26 -9.20 26.42 -3.12
CA GLN A 26 -10.54 26.91 -2.78
C GLN A 26 -10.95 28.07 -3.70
N ARG A 27 -10.09 29.09 -3.85
CA ARG A 27 -10.37 30.25 -4.72
C ARG A 27 -10.54 29.88 -6.18
N LYS A 28 -9.81 28.86 -6.65
CA LYS A 28 -9.85 28.41 -8.05
C LYS A 28 -10.92 27.37 -8.32
N GLY A 29 -11.66 26.92 -7.30
CA GLY A 29 -12.61 25.81 -7.41
C GLY A 29 -11.97 24.51 -7.90
N THR A 30 -10.67 24.30 -7.66
CA THR A 30 -9.98 23.09 -8.11
C THR A 30 -9.90 22.05 -7.01
N GLU A 31 -9.96 20.79 -7.42
CA GLU A 31 -9.76 19.64 -6.55
C GLU A 31 -8.40 19.71 -5.83
N CYS A 32 -8.42 19.53 -4.51
CA CYS A 32 -7.25 19.70 -3.64
C CYS A 32 -6.91 18.39 -2.93
N ILE A 33 -6.14 17.54 -3.60
CA ILE A 33 -5.73 16.25 -3.07
C ILE A 33 -4.29 16.34 -2.55
N TYR A 34 -4.06 15.77 -1.38
CA TYR A 34 -2.74 15.53 -0.81
C TYR A 34 -2.42 14.03 -0.88
N ILE A 35 -1.15 13.70 -1.08
CA ILE A 35 -0.67 12.32 -1.22
C ILE A 35 -0.79 11.54 0.09
N SER A 36 -0.64 12.22 1.23
CA SER A 36 -0.83 11.64 2.55
C SER A 36 -1.80 12.45 3.38
N LYS A 37 -2.45 11.80 4.34
CA LYS A 37 -3.19 12.44 5.43
C LYS A 37 -2.24 13.07 6.45
N ASP A 38 -1.05 12.50 6.61
CA ASP A 38 0.02 13.05 7.45
C ASP A 38 0.60 14.31 6.77
N THR A 39 0.79 15.37 7.56
CA THR A 39 1.35 16.65 7.11
C THR A 39 2.87 16.64 7.05
N SER A 40 3.51 15.71 7.76
CA SER A 40 4.95 15.50 7.79
C SER A 40 5.44 14.54 6.70
N GLU A 41 4.57 13.64 6.23
CA GLU A 41 4.91 12.67 5.20
C GLU A 41 5.05 13.35 3.83
N THR A 42 6.27 13.36 3.32
CA THR A 42 6.54 13.85 1.97
C THR A 42 6.07 12.82 0.93
N PRO A 43 5.86 13.22 -0.34
CA PRO A 43 5.53 12.28 -1.40
C PRO A 43 6.55 11.15 -1.58
N GLY A 44 7.83 11.42 -1.35
CA GLY A 44 8.88 10.39 -1.39
C GLY A 44 8.78 9.40 -0.23
N MET A 45 8.39 9.86 0.96
CA MET A 45 8.14 8.98 2.11
C MET A 45 6.92 8.10 1.89
N ALA A 46 5.83 8.66 1.38
CA ALA A 46 4.62 7.90 1.04
C ALA A 46 4.90 6.83 0.00
N LEU A 47 5.62 7.17 -1.07
CA LEU A 47 6.02 6.21 -2.10
C LEU A 47 6.95 5.13 -1.53
N LYS A 48 7.93 5.51 -0.69
CA LYS A 48 8.82 4.54 -0.04
C LYS A 48 8.04 3.55 0.83
N ARG A 49 7.07 4.03 1.62
CA ARG A 49 6.19 3.18 2.45
C ARG A 49 5.35 2.24 1.59
N GLU A 50 4.81 2.71 0.48
CA GLU A 50 4.07 1.87 -0.47
C GLU A 50 4.97 0.79 -1.10
N VAL A 51 6.18 1.16 -1.52
CA VAL A 51 7.16 0.21 -2.06
C VAL A 51 7.56 -0.84 -1.04
N GLU A 52 7.80 -0.46 0.21
CA GLU A 52 8.10 -1.40 1.30
C GLU A 52 6.93 -2.35 1.58
N SER A 53 5.70 -1.82 1.60
CA SER A 53 4.50 -2.65 1.76
C SER A 53 4.31 -3.65 0.62
N LEU A 54 4.53 -3.21 -0.63
CA LEU A 54 4.42 -4.07 -1.80
C LEU A 54 5.52 -5.14 -1.80
N ARG A 55 6.75 -4.78 -1.45
CA ARG A 55 7.86 -5.75 -1.32
C ARG A 55 7.59 -6.79 -0.25
N GLY A 56 7.08 -6.38 0.91
CA GLY A 56 6.67 -7.31 1.97
C GLY A 56 5.59 -8.29 1.48
N ARG A 57 4.56 -7.78 0.80
CA ARG A 57 3.50 -8.63 0.23
C ARG A 57 4.02 -9.59 -0.84
N THR A 58 4.96 -9.15 -1.68
CA THR A 58 5.62 -10.03 -2.66
C THR A 58 6.41 -11.14 -1.96
N GLN A 59 7.20 -10.79 -0.95
CA GLN A 59 7.97 -11.77 -0.17
C GLN A 59 7.06 -12.82 0.48
N ASP A 60 5.96 -12.39 1.08
CA ASP A 60 4.97 -13.27 1.70
C ASP A 60 4.34 -14.25 0.68
N LEU A 61 4.03 -13.77 -0.53
CA LEU A 61 3.48 -14.61 -1.59
C LEU A 61 4.51 -15.59 -2.16
N GLU A 62 5.75 -15.14 -2.34
CA GLU A 62 6.86 -16.00 -2.77
C GLU A 62 7.11 -17.12 -1.76
N GLU A 63 7.09 -16.81 -0.46
CA GLU A 63 7.21 -17.79 0.62
C GLU A 63 6.07 -18.82 0.56
N LEU A 64 4.82 -18.37 0.43
CA LEU A 64 3.67 -19.26 0.33
C LEU A 64 3.81 -20.25 -0.85
N ILE A 65 4.23 -19.78 -2.02
CA ILE A 65 4.45 -20.62 -3.20
C ILE A 65 5.62 -21.59 -2.96
N ALA A 66 6.70 -21.13 -2.33
CA ALA A 66 7.86 -21.97 -2.04
C ALA A 66 7.50 -23.16 -1.14
N HIS A 67 6.74 -22.92 -0.07
CA HIS A 67 6.25 -23.99 0.80
C HIS A 67 5.28 -24.91 0.06
N LEU A 68 4.29 -24.37 -0.67
CA LEU A 68 3.37 -25.20 -1.44
C LEU A 68 4.12 -26.14 -2.40
N SER A 69 5.23 -25.66 -2.98
CA SER A 69 6.05 -26.45 -3.90
C SER A 69 6.83 -27.58 -3.22
N SER A 70 7.23 -27.44 -1.95
CA SER A 70 8.03 -28.43 -1.21
C SER A 70 7.20 -29.35 -0.30
N MET A 71 5.96 -28.98 0.01
CA MET A 71 5.06 -29.76 0.87
C MET A 71 4.63 -31.10 0.26
N GLN A 72 4.27 -32.05 1.15
CA GLN A 72 3.61 -33.30 0.77
C GLN A 72 2.24 -33.04 0.14
N ASP A 73 1.80 -33.93 -0.76
CA ASP A 73 0.62 -33.73 -1.60
C ASP A 73 -0.69 -33.56 -0.82
N ASP A 74 -0.89 -34.30 0.27
CA ASP A 74 -2.11 -34.19 1.09
C ASP A 74 -2.20 -32.83 1.79
N ALA A 75 -1.10 -32.39 2.40
CA ALA A 75 -1.03 -31.09 3.06
C ALA A 75 -1.14 -29.95 2.05
N ARG A 76 -0.45 -30.04 0.90
CA ARG A 76 -0.57 -29.09 -0.21
C ARG A 76 -2.02 -28.98 -0.70
N ARG A 77 -2.69 -30.12 -0.92
CA ARG A 77 -4.09 -30.15 -1.39
C ARG A 77 -5.03 -29.48 -0.39
N HIS A 78 -4.81 -29.68 0.91
CA HIS A 78 -5.59 -29.00 1.94
C HIS A 78 -5.42 -27.47 1.86
N ILE A 79 -4.20 -26.96 1.78
CA ILE A 79 -3.94 -25.52 1.67
C ILE A 79 -4.52 -24.93 0.37
N LEU A 80 -4.42 -25.63 -0.76
CA LEU A 80 -5.01 -25.19 -2.03
C LEU A 80 -6.55 -25.08 -1.96
N LEU A 81 -7.21 -25.96 -1.21
CA LEU A 81 -8.65 -25.86 -0.98
C LEU A 81 -9.02 -24.62 -0.15
N LEU A 82 -8.22 -24.29 0.86
CA LEU A 82 -8.40 -23.07 1.65
C LEU A 82 -8.16 -21.81 0.82
N LEU A 83 -7.14 -21.80 -0.05
CA LEU A 83 -6.85 -20.69 -0.95
C LEU A 83 -8.01 -20.32 -1.86
N ARG A 84 -8.81 -21.31 -2.29
CA ARG A 84 -9.98 -21.07 -3.15
C ARG A 84 -11.06 -20.22 -2.48
N THR A 85 -11.12 -20.22 -1.15
CA THR A 85 -12.12 -19.49 -0.37
C THR A 85 -11.56 -18.31 0.41
N ALA A 86 -10.23 -18.13 0.44
CA ALA A 86 -9.59 -17.06 1.19
C ALA A 86 -9.70 -15.72 0.44
N GLU A 87 -10.05 -14.66 1.16
CA GLU A 87 -10.03 -13.28 0.61
C GLU A 87 -8.59 -12.77 0.42
N ASP A 88 -7.65 -13.17 1.30
CA ASP A 88 -6.23 -12.86 1.18
C ASP A 88 -5.38 -14.13 1.28
N PRO A 89 -4.65 -14.54 0.22
CA PRO A 89 -3.76 -15.70 0.24
C PRO A 89 -2.71 -15.65 1.35
N VAL A 90 -2.20 -14.45 1.67
CA VAL A 90 -1.14 -14.26 2.68
C VAL A 90 -1.62 -14.63 4.09
N SER A 91 -2.93 -14.57 4.34
CA SER A 91 -3.52 -14.96 5.64
C SER A 91 -3.29 -16.43 6.00
N LEU A 92 -2.95 -17.28 5.02
CA LEU A 92 -2.69 -18.70 5.23
C LEU A 92 -1.23 -19.01 5.59
N LEU A 93 -0.31 -18.04 5.48
CA LEU A 93 1.11 -18.25 5.81
C LEU A 93 1.37 -18.85 7.20
N PRO A 94 0.67 -18.45 8.28
CA PRO A 94 0.88 -19.08 9.60
C PRO A 94 0.64 -20.59 9.61
N LEU A 95 -0.33 -21.07 8.82
CA LEU A 95 -0.65 -22.51 8.71
C LEU A 95 0.43 -23.26 7.93
N VAL A 96 1.08 -22.58 7.00
CA VAL A 96 2.12 -23.12 6.14
C VAL A 96 3.48 -23.13 6.85
N ARG A 97 3.75 -22.15 7.71
CA ARG A 97 4.95 -22.06 8.57
C ARG A 97 4.94 -23.07 9.74
N GLY A 98 3.76 -23.51 10.17
CA GLY A 98 3.58 -24.43 11.31
C GLY A 98 3.65 -25.92 10.95
N ASN A 99 3.89 -26.26 9.69
CA ASN A 99 4.03 -27.63 9.18
C ASN A 99 5.48 -27.95 8.79
#